data_AF-A0A1Z9QIQ5-F1
#
_entry.id   AF-A0A1Z9QIQ5-F1
#
_cell.length_a   1.000
_cell.length_b   1.000
_cell.length_c   1.000
_cell.angle_alpha   90.00
_cell.angle_beta   90.00
_cell.angle_gamma   90.00
#
_symmetry.space_group_name_H-M   'P 1'
#
loop_
_entity.id
_entity.type
_entity.pdbx_description
1 polymer ?
#
loop_
_entity_poly.entity_id
_entity_poly.type
_entity_poly.pdbx_seq_one_letter_code
_entity_poly.pdbx_strand_id
1 'polypeptide(L)'
;MRRHTPHTRPQNPAQQTLSLQFQAQLKRLSKIETKQLTGVTPELEQFCKDCSALGYHNNSSIKAMKFDWCITEGGAWWATFNNNKIIAVTGIHPWLNGWRALFRGAQISSRSGLSKYHMTSWGFHSHLPLQIAYAETKEKYPENLSIYITTNTETDNSGKMLRINKTFNLLQRQGLVDNLGRAEAYGVVQNVWLLDVNRYTEIRQKYD
;
A
#
# COMPACT_ATOMS: atom_id res chain seq x y z
N MET A 1 -55.42 43.71 -16.30
CA MET A 1 -54.27 42.96 -15.75
C MET A 1 -53.68 42.05 -16.84
N ARG A 2 -52.60 42.46 -17.50
CA ARG A 2 -51.90 41.60 -18.48
C ARG A 2 -50.82 40.80 -17.75
N ARG A 3 -50.91 39.47 -17.77
CA ARG A 3 -49.91 38.56 -17.20
C ARG A 3 -48.71 38.49 -18.17
N HIS A 4 -47.54 38.94 -17.74
CA HIS A 4 -46.28 38.66 -18.43
C HIS A 4 -45.85 37.23 -18.09
N THR A 5 -45.88 36.33 -19.07
CA THR A 5 -45.19 35.05 -19.00
C THR A 5 -43.69 35.27 -19.22
N PRO A 6 -42.79 34.75 -18.37
CA PRO A 6 -41.36 34.89 -18.56
C PRO A 6 -40.92 34.04 -19.75
N HIS A 7 -40.31 34.67 -20.75
CA HIS A 7 -39.57 33.95 -21.79
C HIS A 7 -38.28 33.40 -21.18
N THR A 8 -38.25 32.11 -20.91
CA THR A 8 -37.00 31.39 -20.63
C THR A 8 -36.20 31.28 -21.92
N ARG A 9 -35.06 31.99 -21.98
CA ARG A 9 -34.09 31.84 -23.07
C ARG A 9 -33.62 30.38 -23.10
N PRO A 10 -33.62 29.71 -24.26
CA PRO A 10 -33.01 28.39 -24.38
C PRO A 10 -31.52 28.48 -24.04
N GLN A 11 -31.06 27.59 -23.17
CA GLN A 11 -29.64 27.52 -22.82
C GLN A 11 -28.82 27.12 -24.05
N ASN A 12 -27.67 27.77 -24.23
CA ASN A 12 -26.77 27.52 -25.35
C ASN A 12 -26.21 26.07 -25.26
N PRO A 13 -26.43 25.22 -26.28
CA PRO A 13 -25.95 23.84 -26.29
C PRO A 13 -24.43 23.71 -26.10
N ALA A 14 -23.66 24.70 -26.56
CA ALA A 14 -22.21 24.74 -26.38
C ALA A 14 -21.81 24.97 -24.91
N GLN A 15 -22.58 25.78 -24.18
CA GLN A 15 -22.35 26.03 -22.75
C GLN A 15 -22.72 24.80 -21.90
N GLN A 16 -23.79 24.07 -22.26
CA GLN A 16 -24.12 22.80 -21.61
C GLN A 16 -23.06 21.72 -21.84
N THR A 17 -22.52 21.62 -23.06
CA THR A 17 -21.48 20.66 -23.41
C THR A 17 -20.16 20.94 -22.70
N LEU A 18 -19.72 22.20 -22.63
CA LEU A 18 -18.54 22.63 -21.85
C LEU A 18 -18.71 22.36 -20.35
N SER A 19 -19.90 22.60 -19.79
CA SER A 19 -20.22 22.27 -18.39
C SER A 19 -20.16 20.77 -18.12
N LEU A 20 -20.71 19.94 -19.03
CA LEU A 20 -20.66 18.47 -18.92
C LEU A 20 -19.23 17.93 -19.03
N GLN A 21 -18.41 18.47 -19.94
CA GLN A 21 -17.00 18.12 -20.06
C GLN A 21 -16.19 18.54 -18.84
N PHE A 22 -16.44 19.73 -18.30
CA PHE A 22 -15.80 20.21 -17.07
C PHE A 22 -16.22 19.39 -15.84
N GLN A 23 -17.49 19.00 -15.72
CA GLN A 23 -18.00 18.09 -14.69
C GLN A 23 -17.42 16.66 -14.84
N ALA A 24 -17.26 16.17 -16.08
CA ALA A 24 -16.57 14.91 -16.36
C ALA A 24 -15.06 14.97 -16.07
N GLN A 25 -14.44 16.14 -16.23
CA GLN A 25 -13.04 16.41 -15.91
C GLN A 25 -12.82 16.56 -14.39
N LEU A 26 -13.76 17.15 -13.66
CA LEU A 26 -13.78 17.19 -12.19
C LEU A 26 -14.04 15.80 -11.58
N LYS A 27 -14.86 14.96 -12.22
CA LYS A 27 -15.00 13.52 -11.89
C LYS A 27 -13.75 12.69 -12.20
N ARG A 28 -12.77 13.24 -12.92
CA ARG A 28 -11.51 12.60 -13.30
C ARG A 28 -10.34 12.91 -12.36
N LEU A 29 -10.57 13.57 -11.23
CA LEU A 29 -9.61 13.56 -10.14
C LEU A 29 -9.52 12.12 -9.62
N SER A 30 -8.39 11.46 -9.84
CA SER A 30 -8.13 10.13 -9.31
C SER A 30 -8.35 10.14 -7.80
N LYS A 31 -9.39 9.45 -7.32
CA LYS A 31 -9.60 9.31 -5.89
C LYS A 31 -8.67 8.22 -5.40
N ILE A 32 -7.56 8.60 -4.80
CA ILE A 32 -6.69 7.66 -4.10
C ILE A 32 -7.24 7.46 -2.69
N GLU A 33 -7.49 6.21 -2.31
CA GLU A 33 -7.89 5.85 -0.94
C GLU A 33 -7.13 4.61 -0.48
N THR A 34 -6.74 4.57 0.80
CA THR A 34 -6.19 3.35 1.42
C THR A 34 -7.21 2.83 2.43
N LYS A 35 -7.51 1.53 2.38
CA LYS A 35 -8.43 0.89 3.33
C LYS A 35 -7.96 -0.50 3.73
N GLN A 36 -8.37 -0.91 4.93
CA GLN A 36 -8.23 -2.30 5.36
C GLN A 36 -9.14 -3.18 4.50
N LEU A 37 -8.64 -4.37 4.15
CA LEU A 37 -9.43 -5.42 3.51
C LEU A 37 -9.96 -6.35 4.60
N THR A 38 -11.28 -6.44 4.72
CA THR A 38 -11.96 -7.33 5.68
C THR A 38 -12.31 -8.71 5.11
N GLY A 39 -12.08 -8.90 3.82
CA GLY A 39 -12.32 -10.15 3.11
C GLY A 39 -11.87 -10.08 1.65
N VAL A 40 -12.04 -11.19 0.94
CA VAL A 40 -11.79 -11.27 -0.50
C VAL A 40 -12.87 -10.48 -1.24
N THR A 41 -12.45 -9.64 -2.18
CA THR A 41 -13.32 -8.79 -3.00
C THR A 41 -13.02 -8.98 -4.48
N PRO A 42 -13.96 -8.69 -5.39
CA PRO A 42 -13.70 -8.72 -6.83
C PRO A 42 -12.50 -7.86 -7.25
N GLU A 43 -12.28 -6.71 -6.59
CA GLU A 43 -11.14 -5.84 -6.85
C GLU A 43 -9.81 -6.48 -6.46
N LEU A 44 -9.79 -7.26 -5.37
CA LEU A 44 -8.61 -8.02 -4.94
C LEU A 44 -8.32 -9.17 -5.91
N GLU A 45 -9.34 -9.90 -6.36
CA GLU A 45 -9.17 -10.94 -7.37
C GLU A 45 -8.65 -10.36 -8.69
N GLN A 46 -9.16 -9.19 -9.10
CA GLN A 46 -8.66 -8.50 -10.27
C GLN A 46 -7.20 -8.04 -10.08
N PHE A 47 -6.84 -7.55 -8.90
CA PHE A 47 -5.45 -7.23 -8.57
C PHE A 47 -4.53 -8.46 -8.65
N CYS A 48 -4.99 -9.63 -8.22
CA CYS A 48 -4.24 -10.87 -8.38
C CYS A 48 -4.00 -11.24 -9.85
N LYS A 49 -5.00 -11.07 -10.71
CA LYS A 49 -4.86 -11.27 -12.16
C LYS A 49 -3.84 -10.30 -12.75
N ASP A 50 -3.90 -9.02 -12.38
CA ASP A 50 -2.94 -8.01 -12.81
C ASP A 50 -1.52 -8.35 -12.33
N CYS A 51 -1.37 -8.80 -11.08
CA CYS A 51 -0.10 -9.28 -10.53
C CYS A 51 0.43 -10.50 -11.30
N SER A 52 -0.43 -11.46 -11.65
CA SER A 52 -0.06 -12.62 -12.45
C SER A 52 0.46 -12.20 -13.83
N ALA A 53 -0.23 -11.27 -14.50
CA ALA A 53 0.18 -10.73 -15.80
C ALA A 53 1.54 -9.99 -15.74
N LEU A 54 1.88 -9.41 -14.58
CA LEU A 54 3.15 -8.75 -14.32
C LEU A 54 4.26 -9.68 -13.79
N GLY A 55 3.98 -10.98 -13.63
CA GLY A 55 4.93 -11.97 -13.11
C GLY A 55 5.12 -11.94 -11.58
N TYR A 56 4.21 -11.31 -10.83
CA TYR A 56 4.26 -11.28 -9.37
C TYR A 56 3.66 -12.55 -8.77
N HIS A 57 4.40 -13.65 -8.83
CA HIS A 57 3.92 -14.99 -8.44
C HIS A 57 3.40 -15.08 -7.00
N ASN A 58 3.98 -14.34 -6.06
CA ASN A 58 3.52 -14.29 -4.67
C ASN A 58 2.18 -13.57 -4.48
N ASN A 59 1.67 -12.92 -5.53
CA ASN A 59 0.45 -12.13 -5.51
C ASN A 59 -0.50 -12.51 -6.66
N SER A 60 -0.23 -13.61 -7.38
CA SER A 60 -1.01 -14.04 -8.55
C SER A 60 -2.38 -14.66 -8.20
N SER A 61 -2.63 -14.95 -6.92
CA SER A 61 -3.90 -15.47 -6.41
C SER A 61 -4.05 -15.21 -4.92
N ILE A 62 -5.28 -15.27 -4.39
CA ILE A 62 -5.58 -15.18 -2.96
C ILE A 62 -4.75 -16.19 -2.14
N LYS A 63 -4.64 -17.42 -2.64
CA LYS A 63 -3.83 -18.47 -2.04
C LYS A 63 -2.34 -18.12 -2.03
N ALA A 64 -1.78 -17.64 -3.15
CA ALA A 64 -0.37 -17.26 -3.24
C ALA A 64 -0.01 -16.12 -2.28
N MET A 65 -0.93 -15.16 -2.09
CA MET A 65 -0.79 -14.08 -1.12
C MET A 65 -0.79 -14.55 0.32
N LYS A 66 -1.26 -15.78 0.59
CA LYS A 66 -1.56 -16.28 1.94
C LYS A 66 -2.57 -15.38 2.67
N PHE A 67 -3.60 -14.93 1.96
CA PHE A 67 -4.58 -13.97 2.48
C PHE A 67 -5.30 -14.51 3.72
N ASP A 68 -5.95 -15.66 3.61
CA ASP A 68 -6.72 -16.28 4.70
C ASP A 68 -5.82 -16.71 5.86
N TRP A 69 -4.65 -17.27 5.54
CA TRP A 69 -3.65 -17.64 6.55
C TRP A 69 -3.23 -16.42 7.38
N CYS A 70 -2.89 -15.31 6.73
CA CYS A 70 -2.51 -14.07 7.42
C CYS A 70 -3.59 -13.61 8.41
N ILE A 71 -4.87 -13.65 8.02
CA ILE A 71 -5.99 -13.29 8.91
C ILE A 71 -6.14 -14.30 10.05
N THR A 72 -5.99 -15.59 9.76
CA THR A 72 -6.11 -16.68 10.74
C THR A 72 -5.04 -16.58 11.83
N GLU A 73 -3.83 -16.15 11.46
CA GLU A 73 -2.73 -15.88 12.41
C GLU A 73 -2.91 -14.58 13.21
N GLY A 74 -4.05 -13.90 13.09
CA GLY A 74 -4.30 -12.62 13.78
C GLY A 74 -3.72 -11.41 13.03
N GLY A 75 -3.40 -11.56 11.75
CA GLY A 75 -2.95 -10.49 10.87
C GLY A 75 -4.08 -9.73 10.18
N ALA A 76 -3.68 -8.81 9.30
CA ALA A 76 -4.60 -7.97 8.53
C ALA A 76 -3.97 -7.50 7.20
N TRP A 77 -4.81 -6.99 6.30
CA TRP A 77 -4.41 -6.53 4.97
C TRP A 77 -4.91 -5.12 4.68
N TRP A 78 -4.12 -4.36 3.92
CA TRP A 78 -4.50 -3.03 3.42
C TRP A 78 -4.27 -2.96 1.92
N ALA A 79 -5.13 -2.19 1.27
CA ALA A 79 -5.04 -1.90 -0.14
C ALA A 79 -5.18 -0.41 -0.41
N THR A 80 -4.34 0.10 -1.29
CA THR A 80 -4.51 1.42 -1.91
C THR A 80 -5.30 1.26 -3.20
N PHE A 81 -6.37 2.02 -3.34
CA PHE A 81 -7.23 2.10 -4.50
C PHE A 81 -6.94 3.40 -5.26
N ASN A 82 -7.02 3.33 -6.58
CA ASN A 82 -7.16 4.47 -7.46
C ASN A 82 -8.51 4.36 -8.16
N ASN A 83 -9.42 5.27 -7.80
CA ASN A 83 -10.85 5.20 -8.07
C ASN A 83 -11.44 3.94 -7.44
N ASN A 84 -11.53 2.83 -8.18
CA ASN A 84 -12.02 1.53 -7.69
C ASN A 84 -11.04 0.38 -7.99
N LYS A 85 -9.85 0.69 -8.50
CA LYS A 85 -8.84 -0.31 -8.83
C LYS A 85 -7.79 -0.36 -7.74
N ILE A 86 -7.55 -1.54 -7.18
CA ILE A 86 -6.41 -1.72 -6.27
C ILE A 86 -5.11 -1.53 -7.05
N ILE A 87 -4.24 -0.69 -6.52
CA ILE A 87 -2.92 -0.39 -7.09
C ILE A 87 -1.75 -0.84 -6.21
N ALA A 88 -2.02 -1.14 -4.94
CA ALA A 88 -1.05 -1.72 -4.02
C ALA A 88 -1.77 -2.51 -2.91
N VAL A 89 -1.14 -3.59 -2.43
CA VAL A 89 -1.63 -4.41 -1.31
C VAL A 89 -0.46 -4.81 -0.43
N THR A 90 -0.64 -4.77 0.89
CA THR A 90 0.33 -5.35 1.86
C THR A 90 -0.38 -5.95 3.07
N GLY A 91 0.18 -7.02 3.62
CA GLY A 91 -0.26 -7.65 4.86
C GLY A 91 0.59 -7.25 6.07
N ILE A 92 0.09 -7.54 7.26
CA ILE A 92 0.83 -7.60 8.52
C ILE A 92 0.37 -8.83 9.30
N HIS A 93 1.27 -9.53 9.99
CA HIS A 93 0.92 -10.64 10.87
C HIS A 93 1.90 -10.76 12.05
N PRO A 94 1.54 -11.44 13.14
CA PRO A 94 2.47 -11.74 14.24
C PRO A 94 3.69 -12.51 13.74
N TRP A 95 4.87 -12.12 14.21
CA TRP A 95 6.12 -12.77 13.83
C TRP A 95 7.23 -12.50 14.86
N LEU A 96 7.93 -13.55 15.28
CA LEU A 96 8.88 -13.49 16.40
C LEU A 96 8.21 -12.91 17.65
N ASN A 97 8.84 -11.94 18.30
CA ASN A 97 8.32 -11.19 19.44
C ASN A 97 7.63 -9.87 19.03
N GLY A 98 7.12 -9.77 17.80
CA GLY A 98 6.43 -8.58 17.32
C GLY A 98 5.62 -8.88 16.06
N TRP A 99 5.69 -7.98 15.06
CA TRP A 99 4.86 -8.06 13.87
C TRP A 99 5.69 -7.90 12.60
N ARG A 100 5.41 -8.73 11.59
CA ARG A 100 6.00 -8.55 10.27
C ARG A 100 5.08 -7.73 9.37
N ALA A 101 5.45 -6.47 9.14
CA ALA A 101 4.77 -5.54 8.26
C ALA A 101 5.17 -5.73 6.79
N LEU A 102 4.39 -5.12 5.89
CA LEU A 102 4.58 -5.16 4.44
C LEU A 102 4.65 -6.59 3.85
N PHE A 103 4.06 -7.56 4.56
CA PHE A 103 4.03 -8.97 4.17
C PHE A 103 3.38 -9.13 2.79
N ARG A 104 4.07 -9.88 1.90
CA ARG A 104 3.62 -10.15 0.53
C ARG A 104 3.18 -8.87 -0.20
N GLY A 105 3.90 -7.78 0.06
CA GLY A 105 3.60 -6.49 -0.53
C GLY A 105 3.81 -6.46 -2.04
N ALA A 106 2.81 -5.98 -2.76
CA ALA A 106 2.90 -5.72 -4.20
C ALA A 106 2.28 -4.38 -4.56
N GLN A 107 2.86 -3.70 -5.54
CA GLN A 107 2.29 -2.50 -6.12
C GLN A 107 2.46 -2.51 -7.64
N ILE A 108 1.41 -2.09 -8.34
CA ILE A 108 1.36 -2.02 -9.82
C ILE A 108 1.50 -0.57 -10.31
N SER A 109 1.37 0.41 -9.41
CA SER A 109 1.75 1.80 -9.66
C SER A 109 2.44 2.37 -8.41
N SER A 110 3.21 3.44 -8.59
CA SER A 110 3.94 4.11 -7.50
C SER A 110 3.39 5.51 -7.27
N ARG A 111 3.66 6.09 -6.09
CA ARG A 111 3.46 7.52 -5.87
C ARG A 111 4.45 8.31 -6.74
N SER A 112 4.04 9.46 -7.22
CA SER A 112 4.92 10.41 -7.90
C SER A 112 5.88 11.08 -6.90
N GLY A 113 7.00 11.61 -7.42
CA GLY A 113 8.00 12.34 -6.65
C GLY A 113 9.28 11.55 -6.38
N LEU A 114 10.24 12.22 -5.73
CA LEU A 114 11.52 11.65 -5.33
C LEU A 114 11.56 11.54 -3.81
N SER A 115 11.98 10.37 -3.30
CA SER A 115 12.18 10.17 -1.88
C SER A 115 13.42 9.33 -1.63
N LYS A 116 14.29 9.82 -0.75
CA LYS A 116 15.43 9.05 -0.23
C LYS A 116 15.04 8.07 0.87
N TYR A 117 13.78 8.11 1.32
CA TYR A 117 13.22 7.32 2.43
C TYR A 117 12.15 6.32 1.99
N HIS A 118 12.15 5.94 0.71
CA HIS A 118 11.19 4.98 0.14
C HIS A 118 9.70 5.41 0.20
N MET A 119 9.41 6.69 0.46
CA MET A 119 8.04 7.21 0.57
C MET A 119 7.26 7.27 -0.75
N THR A 120 7.89 6.88 -1.87
CA THR A 120 7.20 6.67 -3.15
C THR A 120 6.46 5.33 -3.22
N SER A 121 6.72 4.41 -2.28
CA SER A 121 6.00 3.15 -2.11
C SER A 121 4.68 3.37 -1.38
N TRP A 122 3.58 2.84 -1.94
CA TRP A 122 2.26 2.91 -1.29
C TRP A 122 2.25 2.10 0.01
N GLY A 123 2.88 0.93 -0.01
CA GLY A 123 3.03 0.09 1.18
C GLY A 123 3.77 0.83 2.29
N PHE A 124 4.93 1.41 1.96
CA PHE A 124 5.76 2.08 2.96
C PHE A 124 5.15 3.39 3.45
N HIS A 125 4.49 4.16 2.60
CA HIS A 125 3.91 5.45 2.99
C HIS A 125 2.53 5.34 3.64
N SER A 126 1.65 4.53 3.05
CA SER A 126 0.20 4.59 3.31
C SER A 126 -0.29 3.37 4.07
N HIS A 127 0.33 2.20 3.88
CA HIS A 127 -0.10 0.99 4.60
C HIS A 127 0.63 0.82 5.92
N LEU A 128 1.96 1.03 5.95
CA LEU A 128 2.78 0.87 7.15
C LEU A 128 2.27 1.63 8.39
N PRO A 129 1.79 2.90 8.33
CA PRO A 129 1.30 3.57 9.54
C PRO A 129 0.00 2.92 10.05
N LEU A 130 -0.86 2.43 9.15
CA LEU A 130 -2.09 1.72 9.52
C LEU A 130 -1.78 0.33 10.09
N GLN A 131 -0.74 -0.32 9.57
CA GLN A 131 -0.25 -1.60 10.06
C GLN A 131 0.38 -1.47 11.46
N ILE A 132 1.15 -0.40 11.70
CA ILE A 132 1.68 -0.07 13.04
C ILE A 132 0.51 0.13 14.00
N ALA A 133 -0.45 1.00 13.67
CA ALA A 133 -1.62 1.26 14.52
C ALA A 133 -2.44 -0.01 14.79
N TYR A 134 -2.59 -0.89 13.80
CA TYR A 134 -3.23 -2.19 14.00
C TYR A 134 -2.47 -3.04 15.03
N ALA A 135 -1.15 -3.17 14.89
CA ALA A 135 -0.33 -3.94 15.82
C ALA A 135 -0.37 -3.38 17.24
N GLU A 136 -0.34 -2.06 17.40
CA GLU A 136 -0.52 -1.39 18.71
C GLU A 136 -1.82 -1.81 19.39
N THR A 137 -2.93 -1.93 18.64
CA THR A 137 -4.22 -2.36 19.22
C THR A 137 -4.24 -3.81 19.70
N LYS A 138 -3.25 -4.61 19.31
CA LYS A 138 -3.14 -6.03 19.64
C LYS A 138 -2.13 -6.30 20.75
N GLU A 139 -1.20 -5.36 20.98
CA GLU A 139 -0.18 -5.49 22.00
C GLU A 139 -0.68 -5.06 23.38
N LYS A 140 -0.22 -5.77 24.41
CA LYS A 140 -0.47 -5.38 25.81
C LYS A 140 0.39 -4.17 26.22
N TYR A 141 1.60 -4.09 25.67
CA TYR A 141 2.61 -3.08 25.97
C TYR A 141 3.09 -2.45 24.65
N PRO A 142 2.30 -1.55 24.04
CA PRO A 142 2.59 -0.98 22.72
C PRO A 142 3.89 -0.17 22.68
N GLU A 143 4.41 0.30 23.81
CA GLU A 143 5.71 0.96 23.91
C GLU A 143 6.89 0.04 23.56
N ASN A 144 6.71 -1.28 23.61
CA ASN A 144 7.71 -2.29 23.25
C ASN A 144 7.44 -2.89 21.85
N LEU A 145 6.58 -2.26 21.05
CA LEU A 145 6.19 -2.78 19.75
C LEU A 145 7.39 -2.92 18.81
N SER A 146 7.62 -4.16 18.36
CA SER A 146 8.64 -4.47 17.35
C SER A 146 7.99 -4.67 15.99
N ILE A 147 8.38 -3.84 15.02
CA ILE A 147 7.92 -3.94 13.63
C ILE A 147 9.07 -4.42 12.75
N TYR A 148 8.90 -5.62 12.21
CA TYR A 148 9.85 -6.23 11.31
C TYR A 148 9.42 -6.09 9.86
N ILE A 149 10.40 -5.92 8.98
CA ILE A 149 10.23 -6.00 7.53
C ILE A 149 11.26 -7.00 7.01
N THR A 150 10.87 -7.83 6.04
CA THR A 150 11.76 -8.81 5.43
C THR A 150 11.94 -8.53 3.96
N THR A 151 13.17 -8.65 3.46
CA THR A 151 13.47 -8.58 2.03
C THR A 151 14.19 -9.85 1.61
N ASN A 152 13.78 -10.49 0.51
CA ASN A 152 14.48 -11.68 0.00
C ASN A 152 15.95 -11.34 -0.30
N THR A 153 16.83 -12.30 -0.03
CA THR A 153 18.25 -12.20 -0.40
C THR A 153 18.53 -12.66 -1.82
N GLU A 154 17.61 -13.43 -2.41
CA GLU A 154 17.77 -14.03 -3.73
C GLU A 154 17.05 -13.22 -4.83
N THR A 155 17.71 -13.15 -5.98
CA THR A 155 17.19 -12.59 -7.23
C THR A 155 16.02 -13.42 -7.72
N ASP A 156 14.82 -12.84 -7.76
CA ASP A 156 13.84 -13.29 -8.74
C ASP A 156 14.28 -12.82 -10.14
N ASN A 157 13.78 -13.49 -11.19
CA ASN A 157 14.07 -13.17 -12.59
C ASN A 157 13.66 -11.73 -13.00
N SER A 158 13.09 -10.93 -12.09
CA SER A 158 12.64 -9.55 -12.34
C SER A 158 13.69 -8.49 -11.97
N GLY A 159 14.71 -8.83 -11.17
CA GLY A 159 15.73 -7.89 -10.68
C GLY A 159 15.21 -6.82 -9.70
N LYS A 160 13.90 -6.76 -9.43
CA LYS A 160 13.26 -5.78 -8.54
C LYS A 160 13.63 -6.02 -7.08
N MET A 161 13.87 -7.27 -6.70
CA MET A 161 14.19 -7.62 -5.32
C MET A 161 15.57 -7.10 -4.87
N LEU A 162 16.57 -7.11 -5.76
CA LEU A 162 17.86 -6.46 -5.51
C LEU A 162 17.70 -4.96 -5.23
N ARG A 163 16.73 -4.31 -5.90
CA ARG A 163 16.46 -2.88 -5.69
C ARG A 163 15.91 -2.64 -4.29
N ILE A 164 14.96 -3.45 -3.83
CA ILE A 164 14.39 -3.31 -2.47
C ILE A 164 15.46 -3.56 -1.42
N ASN A 165 16.28 -4.61 -1.57
CA ASN A 165 17.37 -4.86 -0.63
C ASN A 165 18.38 -3.69 -0.59
N LYS A 166 18.74 -3.12 -1.75
CA LYS A 166 19.56 -1.89 -1.81
C LYS A 166 18.89 -0.71 -1.13
N THR A 167 17.58 -0.53 -1.31
CA THR A 167 16.80 0.50 -0.61
C THR A 167 16.91 0.33 0.90
N PHE A 168 16.70 -0.87 1.44
CA PHE A 168 16.77 -1.09 2.90
C PHE A 168 18.16 -0.89 3.48
N ASN A 169 19.23 -1.23 2.74
CA ASN A 169 20.59 -0.86 3.14
C ASN A 169 20.79 0.67 3.20
N LEU A 170 20.17 1.45 2.30
CA LEU A 170 20.20 2.91 2.37
C LEU A 170 19.40 3.44 3.55
N LEU A 171 18.22 2.87 3.83
CA LEU A 171 17.39 3.23 4.98
C LEU A 171 18.13 2.94 6.29
N GLN A 172 18.89 1.84 6.36
CA GLN A 172 19.73 1.53 7.52
C GLN A 172 20.77 2.61 7.77
N ARG A 173 21.48 3.07 6.72
CA ARG A 173 22.46 4.17 6.84
C ARG A 173 21.82 5.50 7.26
N GLN A 174 20.50 5.63 7.12
CA GLN A 174 19.74 6.80 7.54
C GLN A 174 19.11 6.66 8.93
N GLY A 175 19.38 5.54 9.62
CA GLY A 175 18.85 5.23 10.95
C GLY A 175 17.35 4.91 10.97
N LEU A 176 16.75 4.51 9.84
CA LEU A 176 15.32 4.19 9.77
C LEU A 176 15.03 2.72 10.07
N VAL A 177 16.00 1.84 9.83
CA VAL A 177 15.89 0.41 10.11
C VAL A 177 17.22 -0.13 10.63
N ASP A 178 17.18 -1.15 11.46
CA ASP A 178 18.34 -1.94 11.85
C ASP A 178 18.34 -3.29 11.13
N ASN A 179 19.50 -3.72 10.64
CA ASN A 179 19.65 -5.03 10.01
C ASN A 179 19.96 -6.07 11.09
N LEU A 180 19.03 -6.98 11.35
CA LEU A 180 19.18 -8.06 12.32
C LEU A 180 19.82 -9.33 11.73
N GLY A 181 20.27 -9.27 10.47
CA GLY A 181 20.88 -10.37 9.76
C GLY A 181 19.88 -11.13 8.88
N ARG A 182 20.15 -12.43 8.70
CA ARG A 182 19.34 -13.31 7.85
C ARG A 182 18.57 -14.29 8.70
N ALA A 183 17.30 -14.49 8.37
CA ALA A 183 16.48 -15.54 8.93
C ALA A 183 15.79 -16.31 7.82
N GLU A 184 15.55 -17.60 8.05
CA GLU A 184 14.68 -18.37 7.18
C GLU A 184 13.22 -17.99 7.48
N ALA A 185 12.52 -17.56 6.45
CA ALA A 185 11.11 -17.25 6.53
C ALA A 185 10.38 -18.00 5.41
N TYR A 186 9.63 -19.04 5.81
CA TYR A 186 8.88 -19.91 4.90
C TYR A 186 9.76 -20.62 3.86
N GLY A 187 10.89 -21.19 4.28
CA GLY A 187 11.78 -21.94 3.38
C GLY A 187 12.69 -21.07 2.51
N VAL A 188 12.70 -19.76 2.72
CA VAL A 188 13.51 -18.82 1.95
C VAL A 188 14.32 -17.94 2.90
N VAL A 189 15.61 -17.78 2.61
CA VAL A 189 16.47 -16.86 3.36
C VAL A 189 16.09 -15.42 3.04
N GLN A 190 15.79 -14.64 4.07
CA GLN A 190 15.43 -13.22 3.97
C GLN A 190 16.34 -12.40 4.89
N ASN A 191 16.68 -11.18 4.47
CA ASN A 191 17.22 -10.17 5.39
C ASN A 191 16.08 -9.67 6.28
N VAL A 192 16.37 -9.51 7.57
CA VAL A 192 15.43 -9.06 8.57
C VAL A 192 15.80 -7.64 9.00
N TRP A 193 14.83 -6.75 8.92
CA TRP A 193 14.96 -5.34 9.24
C TRP A 193 14.02 -4.99 10.38
N LEU A 194 14.53 -4.39 11.45
CA LEU A 194 13.72 -3.82 12.52
C LEU A 194 13.49 -2.34 12.21
N LEU A 195 12.23 -1.91 12.18
CA LEU A 195 11.86 -0.52 11.92
C LEU A 195 11.99 0.34 13.18
N ASP A 196 12.65 1.49 13.07
CA ASP A 196 12.52 2.55 14.07
C ASP A 196 11.20 3.30 13.81
N VAL A 197 10.17 2.98 14.61
CA VAL A 197 8.81 3.53 14.48
C VAL A 197 8.78 5.03 14.72
N ASN A 198 9.56 5.55 15.67
CA ASN A 198 9.63 6.97 15.97
C ASN A 198 10.24 7.71 14.78
N ARG A 199 11.38 7.24 14.30
CA ARG A 199 12.06 7.83 13.15
C ARG A 199 11.22 7.76 11.88
N TYR A 200 10.54 6.65 11.65
CA TYR A 200 9.60 6.50 10.55
C TYR A 200 8.49 7.56 10.61
N THR A 201 7.89 7.75 11.78
CA THR A 201 6.81 8.71 12.01
C THR A 201 7.27 10.14 11.75
N GLU A 202 8.43 10.54 12.27
CA GLU A 202 9.04 11.86 12.01
C GLU A 202 9.29 12.12 10.51
N ILE A 203 9.78 11.12 9.78
CA ILE A 203 10.06 11.25 8.36
C ILE A 203 8.74 11.38 7.60
N ARG A 204 7.75 10.54 7.91
CA ARG A 204 6.48 10.50 7.19
C ARG A 204 5.72 11.83 7.25
N GLN A 205 5.77 12.54 8.37
CA GLN A 205 5.18 13.88 8.51
C GLN A 205 5.66 14.90 7.46
N LYS A 206 6.81 14.65 6.81
CA LYS A 206 7.35 15.51 5.74
C LYS A 206 6.81 15.18 4.35
N TYR A 207 6.04 14.09 4.23
CA TYR A 207 5.51 13.53 2.97
C TYR A 207 3.98 13.45 2.95
N ASP A 208 3.32 13.90 4.02
CA ASP A 208 1.89 14.16 4.13
C ASP A 208 1.60 15.65 3.87
#